data_AF-B0EQD9-F1
#
_entry.id   AF-B0EQD9-F1
#
_cell.length_a   1.000
_cell.length_b   1.000
_cell.length_c   1.000
_cell.angle_alpha   90.00
_cell.angle_beta   90.00
_cell.angle_gamma   90.00
#
_symmetry.space_group_name_H-M   'P 1'
#
loop_
_entity.id
_entity.type
_entity.pdbx_description
1 polymer ?
#
loop_
_entity_poly.entity_id
_entity_poly.type
_entity_poly.pdbx_seq_one_letter_code
_entity_poly.pdbx_strand_id
1 'polypeptide(L)'
;MSCVEDQRVILCPCTICRKVGFFSSEKPKIKTTRLCVLILQSLKEIKPLQDYFNLKDDVYLFIQQHWNILSNITIFKKQNWKKSILDAFNHCPQIKSGKELFNNIGYYKLKDGIITSISDDTEILETMNSIVMASIQNVINQLYNNLLILNKFGNDLIAQQHSYIMMNLLTSLCN
;
A
#
# COMPACT_ATOMS: atom_id res chain seq x y z
N MET A 1 32.44 -20.06 -18.72
CA MET A 1 31.07 -20.53 -18.43
C MET A 1 30.78 -20.17 -16.98
N SER A 2 30.19 -19.00 -16.75
CA SER A 2 28.74 -18.76 -16.60
C SER A 2 28.36 -18.93 -15.11
N CYS A 3 27.78 -17.99 -14.36
CA CYS A 3 26.95 -16.85 -14.71
C CYS A 3 27.15 -15.72 -13.69
N VAL A 4 27.01 -14.48 -14.16
CA VAL A 4 26.83 -13.29 -13.35
C VAL A 4 25.47 -13.42 -12.64
N GLU A 5 25.47 -13.58 -11.32
CA GLU A 5 24.26 -13.42 -10.52
C GLU A 5 23.92 -11.93 -10.50
N ASP A 6 23.02 -11.57 -11.42
CA ASP A 6 22.40 -10.25 -11.57
C ASP A 6 21.61 -9.91 -10.30
N GLN A 7 22.31 -9.32 -9.33
CA GLN A 7 21.77 -8.86 -8.06
C GLN A 7 21.02 -7.53 -8.28
N ARG A 8 19.93 -7.57 -9.05
CA ARG A 8 18.91 -6.53 -9.00
C ARG A 8 18.27 -6.65 -7.63
N VAL A 9 18.74 -5.85 -6.67
CA VAL A 9 18.05 -5.63 -5.41
C VAL A 9 16.73 -4.95 -5.75
N ILE A 10 15.72 -5.74 -6.09
CA ILE A 10 14.36 -5.26 -6.26
C ILE A 10 13.92 -4.81 -4.87
N LEU A 11 13.85 -3.49 -4.65
CA LEU A 11 13.19 -2.95 -3.46
C LEU A 11 11.73 -3.38 -3.53
N CYS A 12 11.37 -4.37 -2.72
CA CYS A 12 9.99 -4.81 -2.59
C CYS A 12 9.15 -3.67 -1.98
N PRO A 13 8.10 -3.18 -2.65
CA PRO A 13 7.33 -2.02 -2.20
C PRO A 13 6.31 -2.34 -1.09
N CYS A 14 6.28 -3.59 -0.61
CA CYS A 14 5.22 -4.05 0.27
C CYS A 14 5.26 -3.42 1.67
N THR A 15 4.13 -3.45 2.36
CA THR A 15 3.96 -2.91 3.72
C THR A 15 4.99 -3.43 4.71
N ILE A 16 5.35 -4.72 4.66
CA ILE A 16 6.36 -5.29 5.55
C ILE A 16 7.75 -4.70 5.27
N CYS A 17 8.14 -4.58 4.00
CA CYS A 17 9.42 -4.00 3.59
C CYS A 17 9.53 -2.51 3.93
N ARG A 18 8.44 -1.75 3.80
CA ARG A 18 8.39 -0.34 4.25
C ARG A 18 8.59 -0.20 5.77
N LYS A 19 8.23 -1.23 6.54
CA LYS A 19 8.37 -1.28 8.01
C LYS A 19 9.60 -2.07 8.46
N VAL A 20 10.64 -2.17 7.64
CA VAL A 20 11.86 -2.97 7.93
C VAL A 20 12.50 -2.62 9.28
N GLY A 21 12.48 -1.35 9.71
CA GLY A 21 13.03 -0.92 11.00
C GLY A 21 12.33 -1.57 12.20
N PHE A 22 11.01 -1.75 12.12
CA PHE A 22 10.25 -2.44 13.17
C PHE A 22 10.60 -3.93 13.22
N PHE A 23 10.57 -4.60 12.07
CA PHE A 23 10.73 -6.05 11.99
C PHE A 23 12.19 -6.52 12.19
N SER A 24 13.17 -5.68 11.85
CA SER A 24 14.60 -5.99 12.03
C SER A 24 15.09 -5.79 13.46
N SER A 25 14.27 -5.23 14.36
CA SER A 25 14.60 -5.13 15.79
C SER A 25 14.89 -6.53 16.40
N GLU A 26 15.62 -6.58 17.52
CA GLU A 26 16.01 -7.89 18.11
C GLU A 26 14.81 -8.78 18.48
N LYS A 27 13.67 -8.15 18.85
CA LYS A 27 12.45 -8.84 19.29
C LYS A 27 11.18 -8.04 18.93
N PRO A 28 10.79 -7.98 17.65
CA PRO A 28 9.55 -7.31 17.23
C PRO A 28 8.34 -7.97 17.91
N LYS A 29 7.60 -7.19 18.69
CA LYS A 29 6.38 -7.65 19.37
C LYS A 29 5.18 -7.42 18.46
N ILE A 30 4.72 -8.48 17.81
CA ILE A 30 3.53 -8.46 16.96
C ILE A 30 2.66 -9.68 17.22
N LYS A 31 1.33 -9.47 17.32
CA LYS A 31 0.36 -10.57 17.41
C LYS A 31 0.35 -11.33 16.08
N THR A 32 0.32 -12.67 16.13
CA THR A 32 0.33 -13.53 14.92
C THR A 32 -0.80 -13.17 13.96
N THR A 33 -2.01 -12.90 14.47
CA THR A 33 -3.16 -12.47 13.65
C THR A 33 -2.88 -11.15 12.93
N ARG A 34 -2.26 -10.17 13.59
CA ARG A 34 -1.86 -8.90 12.98
C ARG A 34 -0.78 -9.10 11.91
N LEU A 35 0.19 -9.98 12.17
CA LEU A 35 1.20 -10.35 11.19
C LEU A 35 0.56 -10.97 9.92
N CYS A 36 -0.41 -11.87 10.09
CA CYS A 36 -1.13 -12.49 8.97
C CYS A 36 -1.88 -11.46 8.11
N VAL A 37 -2.50 -10.47 8.74
CA VAL A 37 -3.13 -9.34 8.03
C VAL A 37 -2.09 -8.53 7.23
N LEU A 38 -0.95 -8.20 7.83
CA LEU A 38 0.12 -7.47 7.13
C LEU A 38 0.70 -8.28 5.97
N ILE A 39 0.78 -9.60 6.08
CA ILE A 39 1.23 -10.47 4.98
C ILE A 39 0.22 -10.41 3.83
N LEU A 40 -1.08 -10.56 4.10
CA LEU A 40 -2.10 -10.47 3.06
C LEU A 40 -2.16 -9.08 2.42
N GLN A 41 -2.00 -8.02 3.21
CA GLN A 41 -1.93 -6.65 2.70
C GLN A 41 -0.71 -6.48 1.77
N SER A 42 0.45 -6.98 2.20
CA SER A 42 1.68 -6.95 1.40
C SER A 42 1.51 -7.73 0.09
N LEU A 43 0.87 -8.90 0.14
CA LEU A 43 0.56 -9.70 -1.05
C LEU A 43 -0.40 -8.98 -2.01
N LYS A 44 -1.42 -8.27 -1.48
CA LYS A 44 -2.36 -7.48 -2.29
C LYS A 44 -1.68 -6.29 -2.96
N GLU A 45 -0.72 -5.65 -2.28
CA GLU A 45 0.10 -4.57 -2.87
C GLU A 45 1.00 -5.09 -4.00
N ILE A 46 1.54 -6.30 -3.88
CA ILE A 46 2.40 -6.91 -4.91
C ILE A 46 1.55 -7.46 -6.08
N LYS A 47 0.38 -8.05 -5.79
CA LYS A 47 -0.51 -8.68 -6.77
C LYS A 47 -1.92 -8.06 -6.69
N PRO A 48 -2.12 -6.83 -7.19
CA PRO A 48 -3.37 -6.09 -7.00
C PRO A 48 -4.59 -6.75 -7.65
N LEU A 49 -4.39 -7.53 -8.72
CA LEU A 49 -5.46 -8.24 -9.42
C LEU A 49 -5.88 -9.56 -8.75
N GLN A 50 -5.10 -10.05 -7.79
CA GLN A 50 -5.39 -11.29 -7.07
C GLN A 50 -6.15 -10.97 -5.78
N ASP A 51 -7.33 -11.57 -5.59
CA ASP A 51 -8.13 -11.35 -4.39
C ASP A 51 -7.88 -12.38 -3.31
N TYR A 52 -7.71 -13.65 -3.69
CA TYR A 52 -7.45 -14.76 -2.77
C TYR A 52 -6.04 -15.29 -2.94
N PHE A 53 -5.37 -15.51 -1.82
CA PHE A 53 -4.00 -16.01 -1.75
C PHE A 53 -3.97 -17.41 -1.17
N ASN A 54 -3.24 -18.30 -1.82
CA ASN A 54 -3.04 -19.66 -1.34
C ASN A 54 -2.02 -19.65 -0.19
N LEU A 55 -2.32 -20.38 0.88
CA LEU A 55 -1.45 -20.41 2.06
C LEU A 55 -0.06 -21.00 1.77
N LYS A 56 0.01 -22.04 0.93
CA LYS A 56 1.28 -22.68 0.56
C LYS A 56 2.00 -21.90 -0.52
N ASP A 57 1.30 -21.57 -1.60
CA ASP A 57 1.93 -21.07 -2.81
C ASP A 57 2.18 -19.57 -2.77
N ASP A 58 1.37 -18.81 -2.03
CA ASP A 58 1.54 -17.36 -1.89
C ASP A 58 2.08 -16.98 -0.51
N VAL A 59 1.41 -17.38 0.58
CA VAL A 59 1.73 -16.88 1.94
C VAL A 59 3.07 -17.43 2.43
N TYR A 60 3.29 -18.74 2.35
CA TYR A 60 4.56 -19.33 2.81
C TYR A 60 5.73 -18.92 1.92
N LEU A 61 5.51 -18.83 0.60
CA LEU A 61 6.51 -18.33 -0.33
C LEU A 61 6.90 -16.88 -0.01
N PHE A 62 5.91 -16.01 0.24
CA PHE A 62 6.16 -14.63 0.65
C PHE A 62 6.99 -14.55 1.92
N ILE A 63 6.66 -15.34 2.95
CA ILE A 63 7.43 -15.38 4.21
C ILE A 63 8.88 -15.81 3.96
N GLN A 64 9.10 -16.80 3.09
CA GLN A 64 10.44 -17.26 2.73
C GLN A 64 11.23 -16.20 1.97
N GLN A 65 10.60 -15.49 1.03
CA GLN A 65 11.23 -14.39 0.28
C GLN A 65 11.60 -13.21 1.18
N HIS A 66 10.89 -13.02 2.29
CA HIS A 66 11.11 -11.93 3.27
C HIS A 66 11.77 -12.42 4.56
N TRP A 67 12.41 -13.60 4.52
CA TRP A 67 12.91 -14.25 5.73
C TRP A 67 13.94 -13.40 6.48
N ASN A 68 14.80 -12.68 5.75
CA ASN A 68 15.78 -11.74 6.29
C ASN A 68 15.18 -10.66 7.20
N ILE A 69 13.93 -10.27 6.96
CA ILE A 69 13.21 -9.25 7.75
C ILE A 69 12.38 -9.92 8.86
N LEU A 70 11.78 -11.07 8.55
CA LEU A 70 10.78 -11.71 9.41
C LEU A 70 11.39 -12.67 10.44
N SER A 71 12.59 -13.21 10.24
CA SER A 71 13.18 -14.28 11.07
C SER A 71 13.29 -13.95 12.56
N ASN A 72 13.32 -12.66 12.92
CA ASN A 72 13.44 -12.22 14.32
C ASN A 72 12.12 -12.33 15.10
N ILE A 73 10.97 -12.47 14.42
CA ILE A 73 9.67 -12.62 15.07
C ILE A 73 9.59 -13.98 15.76
N THR A 74 9.18 -13.97 17.04
CA THR A 74 9.12 -15.15 17.91
C THR A 74 8.35 -16.33 17.31
N ILE A 75 7.32 -16.09 16.50
CA ILE A 75 6.53 -17.17 15.89
C ILE A 75 7.34 -18.01 14.92
N PHE A 76 8.28 -17.40 14.18
CA PHE A 76 9.10 -18.07 13.18
C PHE A 76 10.29 -18.82 13.78
N LYS A 77 10.61 -18.57 15.05
CA LYS A 77 11.58 -19.36 15.82
C LYS A 77 11.04 -20.74 16.23
N LYS A 78 9.73 -20.99 16.09
CA LYS A 78 9.09 -22.28 16.39
C LYS A 78 9.09 -23.17 15.14
N GLN A 79 9.40 -24.46 15.30
CA GLN A 79 9.40 -25.42 14.18
C GLN A 79 8.04 -25.56 13.48
N ASN A 80 6.95 -25.34 14.21
CA ASN A 80 5.58 -25.48 13.73
C ASN A 80 4.92 -24.15 13.30
N TRP A 81 5.72 -23.13 12.96
CA TRP A 81 5.21 -21.79 12.61
C TRP A 81 4.14 -21.83 11.51
N LYS A 82 4.23 -22.75 10.54
CA LYS A 82 3.21 -22.93 9.47
C LYS A 82 1.83 -23.24 10.04
N LYS A 83 1.76 -24.10 11.07
CA LYS A 83 0.51 -24.43 11.77
C LYS A 83 -0.02 -23.22 12.53
N SER A 84 0.86 -22.45 13.18
CA SER A 84 0.45 -21.23 13.89
C SER A 84 -0.05 -20.13 12.95
N ILE A 85 0.54 -20.00 11.76
CA ILE A 85 0.04 -19.10 10.71
C ILE A 85 -1.33 -19.57 10.24
N LEU A 86 -1.49 -20.85 9.89
CA LEU A 86 -2.79 -21.42 9.51
C LEU A 86 -3.87 -21.15 10.57
N ASP A 87 -3.55 -21.41 11.84
CA ASP A 87 -4.43 -21.17 12.98
C ASP A 87 -4.85 -19.70 13.07
N ALA A 88 -3.88 -18.79 12.97
CA ALA A 88 -4.16 -17.36 12.97
C ALA A 88 -5.02 -16.92 11.78
N PHE A 89 -4.81 -17.49 10.58
CA PHE A 89 -5.65 -17.21 9.41
C PHE A 89 -7.10 -17.67 9.60
N ASN A 90 -7.29 -18.85 10.20
CA ASN A 90 -8.64 -19.40 10.45
C ASN A 90 -9.40 -18.64 11.55
N HIS A 91 -8.69 -18.07 12.52
CA HIS A 91 -9.29 -17.38 13.66
C HIS A 91 -9.23 -15.85 13.56
N CYS A 92 -8.64 -15.28 12.51
CA CYS A 92 -8.57 -13.83 12.36
C CYS A 92 -9.91 -13.28 11.85
N PRO A 93 -10.58 -12.38 12.59
CA PRO A 93 -11.85 -11.80 12.17
C PRO A 93 -11.74 -10.93 10.91
N GLN A 94 -10.53 -10.48 10.56
CA GLN A 94 -10.24 -9.63 9.40
C GLN A 94 -9.93 -10.44 8.13
N ILE A 95 -9.80 -11.76 8.24
CA ILE A 95 -9.45 -12.65 7.14
C ILE A 95 -10.68 -13.49 6.81
N LYS A 96 -10.97 -13.64 5.51
CA LYS A 96 -12.03 -14.51 5.00
C LYS A 96 -11.40 -15.74 4.35
N SER A 97 -11.89 -16.92 4.71
CA SER A 97 -11.56 -18.17 4.03
C SER A 97 -12.31 -18.27 2.70
N GLY A 98 -11.61 -18.69 1.65
CA GLY A 98 -12.16 -18.95 0.32
C GLY A 98 -12.74 -20.36 0.14
N LYS A 99 -12.90 -21.14 1.23
CA LYS A 99 -13.37 -22.54 1.16
C LYS A 99 -14.66 -22.68 0.35
N GLU A 100 -15.59 -21.74 0.49
CA GLU A 100 -16.89 -21.73 -0.21
C GLU A 100 -16.77 -21.47 -1.72
N LEU A 101 -15.72 -20.76 -2.15
CA LEU A 101 -15.53 -20.33 -3.55
C LEU A 101 -14.69 -21.31 -4.37
N PHE A 102 -13.63 -21.86 -3.78
CA PHE A 102 -12.67 -22.70 -4.50
C PHE A 102 -12.91 -24.20 -4.30
N ASN A 103 -13.91 -24.57 -3.49
CA ASN A 103 -14.15 -25.94 -3.00
C ASN A 103 -12.87 -26.61 -2.43
N ASN A 104 -11.91 -25.78 -2.03
CA ASN A 104 -10.57 -26.16 -1.63
C ASN A 104 -10.17 -25.34 -0.41
N ILE A 105 -9.52 -26.01 0.54
CA ILE A 105 -9.09 -25.43 1.80
C ILE A 105 -7.72 -24.80 1.58
N GLY A 106 -7.52 -23.56 2.06
CA GLY A 106 -6.21 -22.92 2.06
C GLY A 106 -6.12 -21.62 1.25
N TYR A 107 -7.22 -21.12 0.70
CA TYR A 107 -7.30 -19.79 0.09
C TYR A 107 -7.86 -18.78 1.08
N TYR A 108 -7.24 -17.60 1.16
CA TYR A 108 -7.61 -16.55 2.10
C TYR A 108 -7.54 -15.17 1.46
N LYS A 109 -8.43 -14.27 1.88
CA LYS A 109 -8.39 -12.85 1.51
C LYS A 109 -8.62 -11.95 2.72
N LEU A 110 -8.21 -10.69 2.61
CA LEU A 110 -8.68 -9.65 3.54
C LEU A 110 -10.17 -9.40 3.31
N LYS A 111 -10.91 -9.14 4.38
CA LYS A 111 -12.30 -8.68 4.26
C LYS A 111 -12.32 -7.26 3.72
N ASP A 112 -13.26 -7.00 2.81
CA ASP A 112 -13.44 -5.71 2.16
C ASP A 112 -13.80 -4.66 3.23
N GLY A 113 -13.14 -3.49 3.19
CA GLY A 113 -13.29 -2.43 4.20
C GLY A 113 -12.21 -2.39 5.29
N ILE A 114 -11.20 -3.27 5.24
CA ILE A 114 -10.10 -3.31 6.21
C ILE A 114 -8.80 -2.83 5.56
N ILE A 115 -8.74 -1.53 5.26
CA ILE A 115 -7.49 -0.78 5.39
C ILE A 115 -7.37 -0.56 6.90
N THR A 116 -6.39 -1.18 7.52
CA THR A 116 -6.46 -1.54 8.94
C THR A 116 -6.46 -0.35 9.88
N SER A 117 -7.64 0.06 10.36
CA SER A 117 -7.85 0.88 11.55
C SER A 117 -7.07 0.33 12.75
N ILE A 118 -5.88 0.85 13.02
CA ILE A 118 -5.15 0.73 14.30
C ILE A 118 -4.39 2.03 14.53
N SER A 119 -5.06 3.04 15.08
CA SER A 119 -4.54 4.28 15.73
C SER A 119 -3.48 5.15 15.02
N ASP A 120 -2.86 4.70 13.94
CA ASP A 120 -1.90 5.39 13.07
C ASP A 120 -2.58 5.88 11.77
N ASP A 121 -3.75 5.36 11.41
CA ASP A 121 -4.35 5.65 10.10
C ASP A 121 -4.97 7.04 10.03
N THR A 122 -5.37 7.62 11.16
CA THR A 122 -5.79 9.02 11.19
C THR A 122 -4.63 9.92 10.81
N GLU A 123 -3.45 9.69 11.40
CA GLU A 123 -2.25 10.48 11.12
C GLU A 123 -1.73 10.25 9.69
N ILE A 124 -1.75 9.01 9.20
CA ILE A 124 -1.37 8.68 7.81
C ILE A 124 -2.37 9.29 6.81
N LEU A 125 -3.68 9.16 7.06
CA LEU A 125 -4.71 9.72 6.19
C LEU A 125 -4.70 11.25 6.21
N GLU A 126 -4.52 11.86 7.37
CA GLU A 126 -4.33 13.32 7.52
C GLU A 126 -3.07 13.79 6.79
N THR A 127 -1.96 13.04 6.89
CA THR A 127 -0.72 13.34 6.18
C THR A 127 -0.91 13.21 4.67
N MET A 128 -1.56 12.14 4.19
CA MET A 128 -1.85 11.97 2.76
C MET A 128 -2.80 13.04 2.23
N ASN A 129 -3.85 13.38 2.98
CA ASN A 129 -4.76 14.47 2.63
C ASN A 129 -4.02 15.81 2.59
N SER A 130 -3.15 16.09 3.56
CA SER A 130 -2.31 17.28 3.56
C SER A 130 -1.40 17.36 2.33
N ILE A 131 -0.74 16.26 1.96
CA ILE A 131 0.12 16.18 0.75
C ILE A 131 -0.70 16.41 -0.53
N VAL A 132 -1.88 15.79 -0.63
CA VAL A 132 -2.77 15.96 -1.79
C VAL A 132 -3.26 17.39 -1.89
N MET A 133 -3.71 17.99 -0.78
CA MET A 133 -4.18 19.39 -0.76
C MET A 133 -3.05 20.37 -1.10
N ALA A 134 -1.83 20.16 -0.59
CA ALA A 134 -0.67 20.95 -0.97
C ALA A 134 -0.34 20.83 -2.47
N SER A 135 -0.48 19.64 -3.04
CA SER A 135 -0.26 19.39 -4.46
C SER A 135 -1.32 20.09 -5.32
N ILE A 136 -2.60 20.01 -4.92
CA ILE A 136 -3.71 20.72 -5.58
C ILE A 136 -3.46 22.24 -5.53
N GLN A 137 -3.07 22.77 -4.37
CA GLN A 137 -2.77 24.19 -4.22
C GLN A 137 -1.61 24.63 -5.13
N ASN A 138 -0.57 23.81 -5.25
CA ASN A 138 0.55 24.10 -6.15
C ASN A 138 0.11 24.16 -7.62
N VAL A 139 -0.77 23.23 -8.05
CA VAL A 139 -1.34 23.25 -9.40
C VAL A 139 -2.20 24.51 -9.62
N ILE A 140 -3.04 24.88 -8.65
CA ILE A 140 -3.84 26.11 -8.70
C ILE A 140 -2.93 27.34 -8.88
N ASN A 141 -1.86 27.43 -8.09
CA ASN A 141 -0.89 28.53 -8.17
C ASN A 141 -0.20 28.58 -9.54
N GLN A 142 0.18 27.42 -10.11
CA GLN A 142 0.75 27.35 -11.46
C GLN A 142 -0.23 27.82 -12.53
N LEU A 143 -1.50 27.42 -12.44
CA LEU A 143 -2.54 27.87 -13.36
C LEU A 143 -2.77 29.38 -13.26
N TYR A 144 -2.77 29.95 -12.05
CA TYR A 144 -2.88 31.39 -11.84
C TYR A 144 -1.70 32.15 -12.47
N ASN A 145 -0.48 31.65 -12.32
CA ASN A 145 0.70 32.23 -12.96
C ASN A 145 0.62 32.18 -14.49
N ASN A 146 0.17 31.05 -15.05
CA ASN A 146 -0.04 30.92 -16.49
C ASN A 146 -1.07 31.93 -17.00
N LEU A 147 -2.15 32.14 -16.25
CA LEU A 147 -3.16 33.17 -16.52
C LEU A 147 -2.59 34.59 -16.50
N LEU A 148 -1.76 34.91 -15.51
CA LEU A 148 -1.10 36.22 -15.44
C LEU A 148 -0.18 36.43 -16.65
N ILE A 149 0.55 35.40 -17.08
CA ILE A 149 1.40 35.45 -18.27
C ILE A 149 0.53 35.63 -19.52
N LEU A 150 -0.55 34.87 -19.67
CA LEU A 150 -1.48 35.00 -20.80
C LEU A 150 -2.12 36.38 -20.84
N ASN A 151 -2.50 36.97 -19.70
CA ASN A 151 -3.03 38.33 -19.66
C ASN A 151 -1.97 39.40 -19.97
N LYS A 152 -0.71 39.14 -19.61
CA LYS A 152 0.39 40.10 -19.82
C LYS A 152 0.95 40.07 -21.24
N PHE A 153 0.92 38.92 -21.91
CA PHE A 153 1.57 38.71 -23.21
C PHE A 153 0.63 38.20 -24.31
N GLY A 154 -0.59 37.77 -23.96
CA GLY A 154 -1.62 37.38 -24.91
C GLY A 154 -2.31 38.61 -25.48
N ASN A 155 -1.89 39.02 -26.68
CA ASN A 155 -2.42 40.20 -27.36
C ASN A 155 -3.59 39.89 -28.32
N ASP A 156 -4.01 38.62 -28.42
CA ASP A 156 -5.10 38.20 -29.27
C ASP A 156 -6.40 37.95 -28.47
N LEU A 157 -7.53 38.09 -29.16
CA LEU A 157 -8.88 37.96 -28.57
C LEU A 157 -9.12 36.56 -28.00
N ILE A 158 -8.50 35.53 -28.56
CA ILE A 158 -8.66 34.14 -28.14
C ILE A 158 -7.95 33.92 -26.80
N ALA A 159 -6.75 34.47 -26.63
CA ALA A 159 -6.00 34.43 -25.38
C ALA A 159 -6.76 35.14 -24.24
N GLN A 160 -7.39 36.28 -24.52
CA GLN A 160 -8.21 37.00 -23.53
C GLN A 160 -9.47 36.22 -23.14
N GLN A 161 -10.15 35.60 -24.11
CA GLN A 161 -11.31 34.75 -23.84
C GLN A 161 -10.94 33.49 -23.05
N HIS A 162 -9.85 32.81 -23.42
CA HIS A 162 -9.34 31.67 -22.67
C HIS A 162 -8.93 32.05 -21.25
N SER A 163 -8.25 33.18 -21.06
CA SER A 163 -7.92 33.68 -19.72
C SER A 163 -9.17 33.92 -18.87
N TYR A 164 -10.21 34.55 -19.43
CA TYR A 164 -11.45 34.79 -18.70
C TYR A 164 -12.15 33.48 -18.27
N ILE A 165 -12.24 32.50 -19.18
CA ILE A 165 -12.86 31.20 -18.87
C ILE A 165 -12.07 30.45 -17.80
N MET A 166 -10.73 30.40 -17.93
CA MET A 166 -9.88 29.71 -16.96
C MET A 166 -9.94 30.38 -15.57
N MET A 167 -10.04 31.71 -15.50
CA MET A 167 -10.18 32.42 -14.23
C MET A 167 -11.51 32.09 -13.53
N ASN A 168 -12.62 32.03 -14.27
CA ASN A 168 -13.93 31.68 -13.72
C ASN A 168 -13.96 30.23 -13.20
N LEU A 169 -13.37 29.29 -13.96
CA LEU A 169 -13.26 27.90 -13.54
C LEU A 169 -12.40 27.74 -12.29
N LEU A 170 -11.27 28.43 -12.20
CA LEU A 170 -10.43 28.43 -10.99
C LEU A 170 -11.17 28.99 -9.79
N THR A 171 -11.91 30.09 -9.96
CA THR A 171 -12.70 30.69 -8.89
C THR A 171 -13.79 29.73 -8.38
N SER A 172 -14.38 28.92 -9.27
CA SER A 172 -15.36 27.90 -8.88
C SER A 172 -14.76 26.68 -8.17
N LEU A 173 -13.46 26.43 -8.33
CA LEU A 173 -12.74 25.33 -7.66
C LEU A 173 -12.26 25.70 -6.26
N CYS A 174 -12.17 27.00 -5.96
CA CYS A 174 -11.73 27.52 -4.67
C CYS A 174 -12.89 27.85 -3.70
N ASN A 175 -14.14 27.82 -4.16
CA ASN A 175 -15.37 28.05 -3.37
C ASN A 175 -16.11 26.73 -3.13
#